data_AF-A0A4U9D1S4-F1
#
_entry.id   AF-A0A4U9D1S4-F1
#
_cell.length_a   1.000
_cell.length_b   1.000
_cell.length_c   1.000
_cell.angle_alpha   90.00
_cell.angle_beta   90.00
_cell.angle_gamma   90.00
#
_symmetry.space_group_name_H-M   'P 1'
#
loop_
_entity.id
_entity.type
_entity.pdbx_description
1 polymer ?
#
loop_
_entity_poly.entity_id
_entity_poly.type
_entity_poly.pdbx_seq_one_letter_code
_entity_poly.pdbx_strand_id
1 'polypeptide(L)'
;MLEYYRADEPLKKKIASVFLESFLFYSGFWLPMYFSSRGKLTNTADLIRLIIRDEAVHGYYIGYKYQKGLEKVSAEKREELKNFALDLLMDLYDNELAYTQQLYADSGWTEEVTAFLCYNANKALMNLGYEALFPAEMAAV
;
A
#
# COMPACT_ATOMS: atom_id res chain seq x y z
N MET A 1 -4.93 -11.69 -4.54
CA MET A 1 -5.74 -10.96 -3.52
C MET A 1 -6.92 -11.76 -2.97
N LEU A 2 -7.99 -12.01 -3.75
CA LEU A 2 -9.19 -12.70 -3.25
C LEU A 2 -8.93 -14.10 -2.67
N GLU A 3 -7.95 -14.81 -3.23
CA GLU A 3 -7.53 -16.13 -2.76
C GLU A 3 -7.02 -16.08 -1.31
N TYR A 4 -6.26 -15.05 -0.93
CA TYR A 4 -5.76 -14.89 0.44
C TYR A 4 -6.89 -14.68 1.45
N TYR A 5 -7.95 -13.95 1.07
CA TYR A 5 -9.12 -13.78 1.94
C TYR A 5 -9.92 -15.07 2.14
N ARG A 6 -9.89 -15.98 1.15
CA ARG A 6 -10.60 -17.27 1.19
C ARG A 6 -9.79 -18.37 1.86
N ALA A 7 -8.47 -18.32 1.80
CA ALA A 7 -7.57 -19.31 2.40
C ALA A 7 -7.72 -19.36 3.93
N ASP A 8 -7.33 -20.47 4.59
CA ASP A 8 -7.33 -20.56 6.05
C ASP A 8 -5.98 -20.12 6.67
N GLU A 9 -5.55 -18.90 6.32
CA GLU A 9 -4.27 -18.32 6.74
C GLU A 9 -4.47 -16.92 7.37
N PRO A 10 -4.82 -16.83 8.66
CA PRO A 10 -5.27 -15.58 9.29
C PRO A 10 -4.27 -14.43 9.30
N LEU A 11 -2.97 -14.73 9.22
CA LEU A 11 -1.91 -13.72 9.17
C LEU A 11 -1.64 -13.25 7.74
N LYS A 12 -1.63 -14.16 6.75
CA LYS A 12 -1.54 -13.80 5.33
C LYS A 12 -2.73 -12.94 4.88
N LYS A 13 -3.92 -13.17 5.44
CA LYS A 13 -5.08 -12.28 5.27
C LYS A 13 -4.82 -10.85 5.69
N LYS A 14 -4.13 -10.66 6.83
CA LYS A 14 -3.85 -9.32 7.36
C LYS A 14 -2.81 -8.61 6.52
N ILE A 15 -1.77 -9.33 6.07
CA ILE A 15 -0.79 -8.81 5.11
C ILE A 15 -1.51 -8.31 3.85
N ALA A 16 -2.37 -9.14 3.25
CA ALA A 16 -3.15 -8.75 2.08
C ALA A 16 -4.07 -7.54 2.34
N SER A 17 -4.75 -7.47 3.49
CA SER A 17 -5.57 -6.29 3.84
C SER A 17 -4.74 -5.02 3.96
N VAL A 18 -3.59 -5.08 4.63
CA VAL A 18 -2.72 -3.90 4.78
C VAL A 18 -2.21 -3.42 3.41
N PHE A 19 -1.83 -4.32 2.49
CA PHE A 19 -1.42 -3.91 1.15
C PHE A 19 -2.58 -3.37 0.30
N LEU A 20 -3.80 -3.87 0.48
CA LEU A 20 -4.97 -3.26 -0.16
C LEU A 20 -5.18 -1.82 0.35
N GLU A 21 -5.20 -1.66 1.67
CA GLU A 21 -5.59 -0.41 2.34
C GLU A 21 -4.50 0.66 2.28
N SER A 22 -3.24 0.27 2.47
CA SER A 22 -2.10 1.19 2.60
C SER A 22 -1.25 1.33 1.33
N PHE A 23 -1.51 0.55 0.28
CA PHE A 23 -0.75 0.60 -0.98
C PHE A 23 -1.66 0.71 -2.21
N LEU A 24 -2.49 -0.30 -2.50
CA LEU A 24 -3.28 -0.34 -3.75
C LEU A 24 -4.29 0.80 -3.88
N PHE A 25 -4.95 1.22 -2.79
CA PHE A 25 -5.86 2.38 -2.88
C PHE A 25 -5.12 3.70 -3.13
N TYR A 26 -3.88 3.82 -2.66
CA TYR A 26 -3.15 5.08 -2.72
C TYR A 26 -2.72 5.42 -4.15
N SER A 27 -2.49 4.44 -5.03
CA SER A 27 -2.23 4.73 -6.46
C SER A 27 -3.37 5.55 -7.10
N GLY A 28 -4.62 5.26 -6.73
CA GLY A 28 -5.80 6.00 -7.17
C GLY A 28 -5.99 7.36 -6.47
N PHE A 29 -5.47 7.55 -5.26
CA PHE A 29 -5.61 8.80 -4.51
C PHE A 29 -4.67 9.91 -4.97
N TRP A 30 -3.63 9.58 -5.75
CA TRP A 30 -2.69 10.58 -6.29
C TRP A 30 -3.41 11.64 -7.15
N LEU A 31 -4.25 11.20 -8.09
CA LEU A 31 -4.91 12.07 -9.07
C LEU A 31 -5.82 13.15 -8.45
N PRO A 32 -6.78 12.83 -7.56
CA PRO A 32 -7.60 13.85 -6.93
C PRO A 32 -6.77 14.82 -6.07
N MET A 33 -5.68 14.36 -5.43
CA MET A 33 -4.78 15.26 -4.71
C MET A 33 -4.04 16.20 -5.66
N TYR A 34 -3.49 15.68 -6.76
CA TYR A 34 -2.82 16.44 -7.81
C TYR A 34 -3.71 17.55 -8.41
N PHE A 35 -4.98 17.25 -8.68
CA PHE A 35 -5.92 18.26 -9.18
C PHE A 35 -6.29 19.30 -8.13
N SER A 36 -6.46 18.88 -6.87
CA SER A 36 -6.84 19.80 -5.80
C SER A 36 -5.76 20.85 -5.52
N SER A 37 -4.47 20.50 -5.63
CA SER A 37 -3.36 21.46 -5.50
C SER A 37 -3.33 22.51 -6.61
N ARG A 38 -4.10 22.30 -7.68
CA ARG A 38 -4.26 23.20 -8.84
C ARG A 38 -5.66 23.83 -8.89
N GLY A 39 -6.38 23.81 -7.78
CA GLY A 39 -7.72 24.41 -7.65
C GLY A 39 -8.82 23.66 -8.42
N LYS A 40 -8.59 22.41 -8.83
CA LYS A 40 -9.57 21.58 -9.54
C LYS A 40 -10.12 20.49 -8.63
N LEU A 41 -11.41 20.17 -8.76
CA LEU A 41 -12.07 19.09 -8.02
C LEU A 41 -11.88 19.15 -6.49
N THR A 42 -11.83 20.36 -5.91
CA THR A 42 -11.50 20.56 -4.50
C THR A 42 -12.48 19.86 -3.54
N ASN A 43 -13.79 19.93 -3.81
CA ASN A 43 -14.80 19.21 -3.02
C ASN A 43 -14.68 17.68 -3.16
N THR A 44 -14.32 17.18 -4.34
CA THR A 44 -14.03 15.74 -4.52
C THR A 44 -12.82 15.34 -3.69
N ALA A 45 -11.78 16.16 -3.65
CA ALA A 45 -10.62 15.91 -2.81
C ALA A 45 -10.96 15.91 -1.31
N ASP A 46 -11.95 16.66 -0.85
CA ASP A 46 -12.42 16.58 0.54
C ASP A 46 -13.06 15.23 0.85
N LEU A 47 -13.86 14.66 -0.07
CA LEU A 47 -14.36 13.30 0.08
C LEU A 47 -13.22 12.27 0.11
N ILE A 48 -12.22 12.42 -0.77
CA ILE A 48 -11.05 11.53 -0.77
C ILE A 48 -10.24 11.66 0.53
N ARG A 49 -10.10 12.86 1.10
CA ARG A 49 -9.45 13.06 2.41
C ARG A 49 -10.18 12.34 3.53
N LEU A 50 -11.52 12.31 3.51
CA LEU A 50 -12.30 11.54 4.47
C LEU A 50 -12.04 10.03 4.32
N ILE A 51 -11.97 9.52 3.09
CA ILE A 51 -11.62 8.11 2.83
C ILE A 51 -10.19 7.82 3.33
N ILE A 52 -9.21 8.62 2.94
CA ILE A 52 -7.80 8.47 3.38
C ILE A 52 -7.71 8.46 4.91
N ARG A 53 -8.49 9.31 5.59
CA ARG A 53 -8.50 9.37 7.06
C ARG A 53 -8.92 8.03 7.67
N ASP A 54 -9.88 7.35 7.07
CA ASP A 54 -10.38 6.07 7.55
C ASP A 54 -9.40 4.93 7.16
N GLU A 55 -8.93 4.91 5.91
CA GLU A 55 -7.97 3.88 5.43
C GLU A 55 -6.62 3.91 6.15
N ALA A 56 -6.15 5.09 6.56
CA ALA A 56 -4.96 5.22 7.38
C ALA A 56 -5.11 4.50 8.73
N VAL A 57 -6.31 4.53 9.32
CA VAL A 57 -6.62 3.81 10.56
C VAL A 57 -6.79 2.32 10.31
N HIS A 58 -7.43 1.92 9.20
CA HIS A 58 -7.58 0.50 8.84
C HIS A 58 -6.21 -0.18 8.68
N GLY A 59 -5.34 0.39 7.85
CA GLY A 59 -4.01 -0.15 7.58
C GLY A 59 -3.15 -0.25 8.84
N TYR A 60 -3.15 0.81 9.66
CA TYR A 60 -2.46 0.82 10.95
C TYR A 60 -3.00 -0.26 11.90
N TYR A 61 -4.33 -0.33 12.07
CA TYR A 61 -4.95 -1.22 13.05
C TYR A 61 -4.79 -2.69 12.67
N ILE A 62 -4.98 -3.03 11.39
CA ILE A 62 -4.81 -4.40 10.92
C ILE A 62 -3.33 -4.81 10.97
N GLY A 63 -2.42 -3.90 10.60
CA GLY A 63 -0.98 -4.08 10.76
C GLY A 63 -0.57 -4.34 12.22
N TYR A 64 -1.12 -3.56 13.15
CA TYR A 64 -0.96 -3.80 14.59
C TYR A 64 -1.45 -5.19 15.02
N LYS A 65 -2.64 -5.62 14.55
CA LYS A 65 -3.17 -6.97 14.84
C LYS A 65 -2.30 -8.08 14.24
N TYR A 66 -1.70 -7.85 13.08
CA TYR A 66 -0.74 -8.75 12.48
C TYR A 66 0.50 -8.90 13.37
N GLN A 67 1.10 -7.80 13.81
CA GLN A 67 2.26 -7.79 14.71
C GLN A 67 1.96 -8.52 16.03
N LYS A 68 0.76 -8.31 16.63
CA LYS A 68 0.30 -9.09 17.80
C LYS A 68 0.09 -10.57 17.54
N GLY A 69 -0.21 -10.94 16.29
CA GLY A 69 -0.23 -12.34 15.86
C GLY A 69 1.17 -12.94 15.75
N LEU A 70 2.13 -12.17 15.23
CA LEU A 70 3.52 -12.60 15.10
C LEU A 70 4.17 -12.93 16.44
N GLU A 71 3.81 -12.21 17.51
CA GLU A 71 4.29 -12.48 18.88
C GLU A 71 4.06 -13.95 19.31
N LYS A 72 3.08 -14.65 18.70
CA LYS A 72 2.63 -16.00 19.09
C LYS A 72 3.13 -17.15 18.20
N VAL A 73 3.86 -16.86 17.13
CA VAL A 73 4.35 -17.89 16.17
C VAL A 73 5.86 -18.11 16.32
N SER A 74 6.35 -19.25 15.82
CA SER A 74 7.79 -19.58 15.84
C SER A 74 8.62 -18.61 15.01
N ALA A 75 9.92 -18.54 15.27
CA ALA A 75 10.84 -17.73 14.48
C ALA A 75 10.83 -18.12 12.99
N GLU A 76 10.75 -19.42 12.68
CA GLU A 76 10.68 -19.87 11.28
C GLU A 76 9.41 -19.36 10.59
N LYS A 77 8.26 -19.41 11.29
CA LYS A 77 7.00 -18.89 10.75
C LYS A 77 7.01 -17.37 10.58
N ARG A 78 7.70 -16.63 11.45
CA ARG A 78 7.87 -15.17 11.29
C ARG A 78 8.65 -14.85 10.02
N GLU A 79 9.71 -15.60 9.75
CA GLU A 79 10.52 -15.43 8.53
C GLU A 79 9.73 -15.82 7.28
N GLU A 80 8.97 -16.93 7.31
CA GLU A 80 8.05 -17.31 6.22
C GLU A 80 7.06 -16.18 5.91
N LEU A 81 6.45 -15.58 6.94
CA LEU A 81 5.48 -14.51 6.77
C LEU A 81 6.11 -13.20 6.28
N LYS A 82 7.35 -12.91 6.70
CA LYS A 82 8.11 -11.75 6.20
C LYS A 82 8.41 -11.91 4.71
N ASN A 83 8.92 -13.07 4.30
CA ASN A 83 9.20 -13.36 2.90
C ASN A 83 7.91 -13.29 2.06
N PHE A 84 6.83 -13.90 2.55
CA PHE A 84 5.52 -13.79 1.90
C PHE A 84 5.06 -12.34 1.74
N ALA A 85 5.26 -11.47 2.75
CA ALA A 85 4.89 -10.06 2.66
C ALA A 85 5.72 -9.31 1.61
N LEU A 86 7.02 -9.56 1.54
CA LEU A 86 7.90 -8.93 0.57
C LEU A 86 7.60 -9.40 -0.86
N ASP A 87 7.43 -10.70 -1.06
CA ASP A 87 7.10 -11.29 -2.36
C ASP A 87 5.76 -10.75 -2.88
N LEU A 88 4.73 -10.79 -2.02
CA LEU A 88 3.41 -10.27 -2.39
C LEU A 88 3.44 -8.76 -2.68
N LEU A 89 4.22 -7.97 -1.91
CA LEU A 89 4.35 -6.54 -2.19
C LEU A 89 4.98 -6.30 -3.56
N MET A 90 6.02 -7.05 -3.92
CA MET A 90 6.68 -6.91 -5.22
C MET A 90 5.77 -7.32 -6.38
N ASP A 91 5.02 -8.42 -6.24
CA ASP A 91 4.02 -8.82 -7.24
C ASP A 91 2.96 -7.73 -7.45
N LEU A 92 2.48 -7.13 -6.35
CA LEU A 92 1.51 -6.04 -6.41
C LEU A 92 2.11 -4.75 -6.98
N TYR A 93 3.37 -4.46 -6.66
CA TYR A 93 4.09 -3.30 -7.17
C TYR A 93 4.29 -3.37 -8.67
N ASP A 94 4.74 -4.51 -9.20
CA ASP A 94 4.91 -4.71 -10.65
C ASP A 94 3.57 -4.58 -11.40
N ASN A 95 2.49 -5.11 -10.81
CA ASN A 95 1.15 -4.92 -11.35
C ASN A 95 0.70 -3.45 -11.33
N GLU A 96 0.95 -2.72 -10.24
CA GLU A 96 0.62 -1.30 -10.12
C GLU A 96 1.48 -0.42 -11.03
N LEU A 97 2.75 -0.78 -11.30
CA LEU A 97 3.57 -0.12 -12.31
C LEU A 97 2.97 -0.27 -13.70
N ALA A 98 2.59 -1.49 -14.08
CA ALA A 98 1.96 -1.75 -15.37
C ALA A 98 0.62 -1.00 -15.49
N TYR A 99 -0.18 -0.97 -14.43
CA TYR A 99 -1.43 -0.22 -14.38
C TYR A 99 -1.22 1.29 -14.47
N THR A 100 -0.25 1.82 -13.73
CA THR A 100 0.15 3.24 -13.75
C THR A 100 0.60 3.65 -15.15
N GLN A 101 1.42 2.83 -15.80
CA GLN A 101 1.86 3.07 -17.18
C GLN A 101 0.66 3.12 -18.13
N GLN A 102 -0.28 2.18 -18.04
CA GLN A 102 -1.47 2.17 -18.89
C GLN A 102 -2.35 3.42 -18.69
N LEU A 103 -2.39 3.96 -17.48
CA LEU A 103 -3.25 5.08 -17.14
C LEU A 103 -2.61 6.46 -17.42
N TYR A 104 -1.29 6.59 -17.23
CA TYR A 104 -0.59 7.88 -17.19
C TYR A 104 0.54 8.04 -18.21
N ALA A 105 0.72 7.10 -19.15
CA ALA A 105 1.76 7.18 -20.18
C ALA A 105 1.75 8.53 -20.93
N ASP A 106 0.57 8.99 -21.34
CA ASP A 106 0.41 10.19 -22.17
C ASP A 106 0.24 11.48 -21.36
N SER A 107 0.15 11.40 -20.02
CA SER A 107 -0.06 12.57 -19.16
C SER A 107 1.24 13.20 -18.65
N GLY A 108 2.35 12.48 -18.75
CA GLY A 108 3.63 12.87 -18.15
C GLY A 108 3.69 12.68 -16.62
N TRP A 109 2.72 12.00 -16.01
CA TRP A 109 2.65 11.82 -14.55
C TRP A 109 3.21 10.49 -14.05
N THR A 110 3.64 9.61 -14.97
CA THR A 110 4.07 8.25 -14.64
C THR A 110 5.17 8.22 -13.57
N GLU A 111 6.18 9.09 -13.67
CA GLU A 111 7.29 9.14 -12.71
C GLU A 111 6.83 9.60 -11.32
N GLU A 112 6.01 10.66 -11.25
CA GLU A 112 5.46 11.17 -9.98
C GLU A 112 4.57 10.13 -9.29
N VAL A 113 3.72 9.44 -10.04
CA VAL A 113 2.87 8.37 -9.51
C VAL A 113 3.71 7.18 -9.05
N THR A 114 4.76 6.83 -9.80
CA THR A 114 5.69 5.74 -9.43
C THR A 114 6.41 6.03 -8.11
N ALA A 115 6.88 7.27 -7.90
CA ALA A 115 7.46 7.66 -6.62
C ALA A 115 6.44 7.56 -5.48
N PHE A 116 5.17 7.91 -5.74
CA PHE A 116 4.09 7.76 -4.78
C PHE A 116 3.77 6.30 -4.46
N LEU A 117 3.87 5.39 -5.43
CA LEU A 117 3.78 3.95 -5.18
C LEU A 117 4.87 3.49 -4.21
N CYS A 118 6.13 3.83 -4.48
CA CYS A 118 7.27 3.46 -3.61
C CYS A 118 7.09 3.98 -2.17
N TYR A 119 6.62 5.23 -2.02
CA TYR A 119 6.32 5.82 -0.72
C TYR A 119 5.26 5.02 0.06
N ASN A 120 4.14 4.68 -0.59
CA ASN A 120 3.04 3.98 0.08
C ASN A 120 3.37 2.50 0.33
N ALA A 121 4.16 1.86 -0.55
CA ALA A 121 4.70 0.53 -0.30
C ALA A 121 5.54 0.47 0.99
N ASN A 122 6.43 1.46 1.19
CA ASN A 122 7.19 1.58 2.42
C ASN A 122 6.29 1.80 3.65
N LYS A 123 5.24 2.64 3.54
CA LYS A 123 4.28 2.85 4.63
C LYS A 123 3.51 1.58 4.97
N ALA A 124 3.11 0.79 3.98
CA ALA A 124 2.43 -0.48 4.19
C ALA A 124 3.33 -1.50 4.92
N LEU A 125 4.62 -1.56 4.57
CA LEU A 125 5.60 -2.39 5.30
C LEU A 125 5.77 -1.94 6.76
N MET A 126 5.86 -0.63 7.00
CA MET A 126 5.94 -0.08 8.35
C MET A 126 4.71 -0.45 9.19
N ASN A 127 3.50 -0.43 8.61
CA ASN A 127 2.28 -0.89 9.30
C ASN A 127 2.37 -2.38 9.69
N LEU A 128 3.02 -3.22 8.90
CA LEU A 128 3.30 -4.62 9.24
C LEU A 128 4.46 -4.81 10.23
N GLY A 129 5.19 -3.75 10.58
CA GLY A 129 6.35 -3.80 11.47
C GLY A 129 7.65 -4.15 10.76
N TYR A 130 7.72 -3.95 9.44
CA TYR A 130 8.90 -4.20 8.61
C TYR A 130 9.60 -2.90 8.21
N GLU A 131 10.85 -3.06 7.80
CA GLU A 131 11.67 -1.96 7.27
C GLU A 131 11.20 -1.55 5.86
N ALA A 132 11.55 -0.33 5.48
CA ALA A 132 11.31 0.16 4.13
C ALA A 132 12.08 -0.67 3.10
N LEU A 133 11.43 -0.98 1.98
CA LEU A 133 12.04 -1.71 0.87
C LEU A 133 12.68 -0.77 -0.15
N PHE A 134 12.00 0.35 -0.46
CA PHE A 134 12.46 1.31 -1.45
C PHE A 134 13.29 2.43 -0.80
N PRO A 135 14.42 2.83 -1.40
CA PRO A 135 15.21 3.99 -0.95
C PRO A 135 14.40 5.29 -0.93
N ALA A 136 14.82 6.25 -0.11
CA ALA A 136 14.15 7.54 0.03
C ALA A 136 14.10 8.33 -1.30
N GLU A 137 15.13 8.18 -2.13
CA GLU A 137 15.24 8.82 -3.44
C GLU A 137 14.17 8.31 -4.42
N MET A 138 13.82 7.02 -4.33
CA MET A 138 12.76 6.41 -5.14
C MET A 138 11.35 6.73 -4.61
N ALA A 139 11.25 7.20 -3.37
CA ALA A 139 10.00 7.46 -2.65
C ALA A 139 9.82 8.95 -2.31
N ALA A 140 10.47 9.83 -3.07
CA ALA A 140 10.36 11.28 -2.90
C ALA A 140 9.07 11.79 -3.54
N VAL A 141 8.15 12.26 -2.70
CA VAL A 141 6.82 12.79 -3.08
C VAL A 141 6.46 14.07 -2.37
#